data_AF-A0A1Z9NPD2-F1
#
_entry.id   AF-A0A1Z9NPD2-F1
#
_cell.length_a   1.000
_cell.length_b   1.000
_cell.length_c   1.000
_cell.angle_alpha   90.00
_cell.angle_beta   90.00
_cell.angle_gamma   90.00
#
_symmetry.space_group_name_H-M   'P 1'
#
loop_
_entity.id
_entity.type
_entity.pdbx_description
1 polymer ?
#
loop_
_entity_poly.entity_id
_entity_poly.type
_entity_poly.pdbx_seq_one_letter_code
_entity_poly.pdbx_strand_id
1 'polypeptide(L)'
;MKEEITRFAPSPTGHLHIGGARTALFSWLFARSKKGKFLLRFEDTDKERSKKEFEESIISSLSWLGIEPDEKPIYQSKNIKSHQKEALNLLESGKAYSCDCSPEQLSEMREKQIKNKLQPKYDGLNREKNISHKEGNVIRFKMPQSGKTVFEDKILGPITVENKELDDFIILR
;
A
#
# COMPACT_ATOMS: atom_id res chain seq x y z
N MET A 1 3.98 -6.64 -28.50
CA MET A 1 4.17 -7.16 -27.13
C MET A 1 4.00 -6.01 -26.16
N LYS A 2 3.39 -6.24 -25.00
CA LYS A 2 3.25 -5.20 -23.97
C LYS A 2 4.64 -4.94 -23.36
N GLU A 3 5.01 -3.67 -23.23
CA GLU A 3 6.27 -3.27 -22.57
C GLU A 3 6.22 -3.67 -21.09
N GLU A 4 7.27 -4.33 -20.59
CA GLU A 4 7.37 -4.70 -19.17
C GLU A 4 7.80 -3.46 -18.37
N ILE A 5 7.02 -3.08 -17.36
CA ILE A 5 7.30 -1.90 -16.53
C ILE A 5 7.39 -2.34 -15.08
N THR A 6 8.54 -2.06 -14.45
CA THR A 6 8.76 -2.29 -13.03
C THR A 6 8.94 -0.95 -12.31
N ARG A 7 8.78 -0.95 -10.98
CA ARG A 7 9.13 0.21 -10.17
C ARG A 7 9.76 -0.18 -8.83
N PHE A 8 10.73 0.60 -8.40
CA PHE A 8 11.13 0.68 -6.99
C PHE A 8 10.35 1.82 -6.31
N ALA A 9 9.73 1.54 -5.17
CA ALA A 9 8.82 2.47 -4.49
C ALA A 9 9.21 2.73 -3.02
N PRO A 10 10.36 3.39 -2.75
CA PRO A 10 10.80 3.65 -1.38
C PRO A 10 10.05 4.83 -0.75
N SER A 11 9.78 4.73 0.55
CA SER A 11 9.44 5.90 1.37
C SER A 11 10.75 6.60 1.79
N PRO A 12 10.89 7.93 1.60
CA PRO A 12 12.11 8.66 1.97
C PRO A 12 12.13 8.97 3.47
N THR A 13 11.99 7.95 4.32
CA THR A 13 11.95 8.05 5.79
C THR A 13 13.23 7.56 6.47
N GLY A 14 14.23 7.19 5.66
CA GLY A 14 15.53 6.70 6.10
C GLY A 14 16.43 6.40 4.90
N HIS A 15 17.69 6.07 5.17
CA HIS A 15 18.65 5.71 4.13
C HIS A 15 18.31 4.38 3.45
N LEU A 16 18.82 4.19 2.22
CA LEU A 16 18.66 2.95 1.48
C LEU A 16 19.39 1.79 2.19
N HIS A 17 18.63 0.87 2.78
CA HIS A 17 19.18 -0.35 3.36
C HIS A 17 19.38 -1.46 2.30
N ILE A 18 20.17 -2.48 2.64
CA ILE A 18 20.52 -3.58 1.71
C ILE A 18 19.31 -4.31 1.13
N GLY A 19 18.26 -4.51 1.93
CA GLY A 19 17.00 -5.10 1.47
C GLY A 19 16.32 -4.26 0.37
N GLY A 20 16.33 -2.93 0.52
CA GLY A 20 15.79 -2.00 -0.49
C GLY A 20 16.64 -2.01 -1.76
N ALA A 21 17.97 -1.95 -1.61
CA ALA A 21 18.90 -2.04 -2.73
C ALA A 21 18.71 -3.33 -3.54
N ARG A 22 18.53 -4.47 -2.86
CA ARG A 22 18.25 -5.77 -3.50
C ARG A 22 16.93 -5.74 -4.31
N THR A 23 15.88 -5.15 -3.76
CA THR A 23 14.59 -5.01 -4.46
C THR A 23 14.70 -4.11 -5.69
N ALA A 24 15.42 -2.99 -5.58
CA ALA A 24 15.69 -2.09 -6.71
C ALA A 24 16.48 -2.82 -7.82
N LEU A 25 17.53 -3.55 -7.44
CA LEU A 25 18.36 -4.33 -8.35
C LEU A 25 17.54 -5.37 -9.12
N PHE A 26 16.69 -6.15 -8.44
CA PHE A 26 15.85 -7.14 -9.12
C PHE A 26 14.82 -6.51 -10.06
N SER A 27 14.19 -5.41 -9.64
CA SER A 27 13.25 -4.67 -10.49
C SER A 27 13.95 -4.15 -11.76
N TRP A 28 15.13 -3.54 -11.60
CA TRP A 28 15.93 -3.03 -12.70
C TRP A 28 16.42 -4.14 -13.63
N LEU A 29 17.03 -5.21 -13.11
CA LEU A 29 17.48 -6.35 -13.91
C LEU A 29 16.33 -7.01 -14.67
N PHE A 30 15.17 -7.17 -14.02
CA PHE A 30 14.00 -7.75 -14.67
C PHE A 30 13.52 -6.90 -15.85
N ALA A 31 13.40 -5.58 -15.65
CA ALA A 31 13.08 -4.66 -16.75
C ALA A 31 14.10 -4.72 -17.89
N ARG A 32 15.41 -4.70 -17.58
CA ARG A 32 16.47 -4.78 -18.60
C ARG A 32 16.42 -6.09 -19.38
N SER A 33 16.20 -7.23 -18.70
CA SER A 33 16.08 -8.54 -19.35
C SER A 33 14.90 -8.62 -20.33
N LYS A 34 13.88 -7.80 -20.13
CA LYS A 34 12.67 -7.72 -20.96
C LYS A 34 12.68 -6.55 -21.94
N LYS A 35 13.77 -5.79 -22.02
CA LYS A 35 13.86 -4.53 -22.79
C LYS A 35 12.71 -3.57 -22.43
N GLY A 36 12.34 -3.56 -21.15
CA GLY A 36 11.28 -2.74 -20.59
C GLY A 36 11.83 -1.54 -19.80
N LYS A 37 10.98 -0.96 -18.95
CA LYS A 37 11.29 0.22 -18.13
C LYS A 37 11.37 -0.10 -16.65
N PHE A 38 12.30 0.55 -15.98
CA PHE A 38 12.46 0.63 -14.54
C PHE A 38 12.17 2.06 -14.09
N LEU A 39 11.16 2.21 -13.23
CA LEU A 39 10.70 3.51 -12.72
C LEU A 39 11.02 3.67 -11.23
N LEU A 40 11.16 4.92 -10.78
CA LEU A 40 11.30 5.26 -9.36
C LEU A 40 10.09 6.08 -8.92
N ARG A 41 9.44 5.68 -7.82
CA ARG A 41 8.36 6.43 -7.19
C ARG A 41 8.62 6.61 -5.69
N PHE A 42 8.72 7.84 -5.22
CA PHE A 42 8.78 8.10 -3.79
C PHE A 42 7.39 8.02 -3.17
N GLU A 43 7.25 7.18 -2.14
CA GLU A 43 6.03 7.04 -1.33
C GLU A 43 6.11 8.05 -0.16
N ASP A 44 5.98 9.34 -0.48
CA ASP A 44 6.24 10.51 0.38
C ASP A 44 4.97 11.11 1.02
N THR A 45 3.94 10.29 1.24
CA THR A 45 2.66 10.76 1.82
C THR A 45 2.76 11.07 3.31
N ASP A 46 3.72 10.47 4.02
CA ASP A 46 4.02 10.78 5.42
C ASP A 46 4.97 11.97 5.48
N LYS A 47 4.42 13.18 5.55
CA LYS A 47 5.19 14.43 5.51
C LYS A 47 6.14 14.62 6.69
N GLU A 48 5.84 14.04 7.85
CA GLU A 48 6.66 14.21 9.06
C GLU A 48 7.94 13.39 8.96
N ARG A 49 7.83 12.16 8.45
CA ARG A 49 8.99 11.26 8.32
C ARG A 49 9.71 11.40 6.98
N SER A 50 9.03 11.88 5.93
CA SER A 50 9.62 12.04 4.60
C SER A 50 10.53 13.26 4.55
N LYS A 51 11.83 13.04 4.34
CA LYS A 51 12.82 14.11 4.29
C LYS A 51 13.63 14.12 3.00
N LYS A 52 13.99 15.32 2.57
CA LYS A 52 14.78 15.53 1.35
C LYS A 52 16.16 14.86 1.41
N GLU A 53 16.79 14.86 2.58
CA GLU A 53 18.07 14.19 2.82
C GLU A 53 18.04 12.69 2.49
N PHE A 54 16.93 12.02 2.79
CA PHE A 54 16.76 10.60 2.52
C PHE A 54 16.47 10.33 1.04
N GLU A 55 15.70 11.20 0.40
CA GLU A 55 15.49 11.16 -1.05
C GLU A 55 16.83 11.24 -1.82
N GLU A 56 17.65 12.23 -1.49
CA GLU A 56 18.97 12.44 -2.10
C GLU A 56 19.93 11.29 -1.81
N SER A 57 19.90 10.77 -0.58
CA SER A 57 20.67 9.58 -0.18
C SER A 57 20.25 8.33 -0.97
N ILE A 58 18.96 8.14 -1.22
CA ILE A 58 18.45 7.00 -2.02
C ILE A 58 18.90 7.15 -3.48
N ILE A 59 18.74 8.33 -4.09
CA ILE A 59 19.14 8.58 -5.48
C ILE A 59 20.64 8.35 -5.66
N SER A 60 21.46 8.94 -4.79
CA SER A 60 22.92 8.78 -4.86
C SER A 60 23.36 7.32 -4.67
N SER A 61 22.72 6.59 -3.76
CA SER A 61 23.01 5.15 -3.55
C SER A 61 22.64 4.30 -4.77
N LEU A 62 21.49 4.56 -5.40
CA LEU A 62 21.08 3.86 -6.63
C LEU A 62 22.05 4.15 -7.78
N SER A 63 22.44 5.42 -7.96
CA SER A 63 23.38 5.83 -8.99
C SER A 63 24.76 5.21 -8.79
N TRP A 64 25.25 5.15 -7.53
CA TRP A 64 26.50 4.47 -7.18
C TRP A 64 26.47 2.97 -7.53
N LEU A 65 25.31 2.31 -7.41
CA LEU A 65 25.11 0.92 -7.82
C LEU A 65 24.94 0.75 -9.34
N GLY A 66 24.94 1.83 -10.13
CA GLY A 66 24.64 1.81 -11.56
C GLY A 66 23.18 1.55 -11.89
N ILE A 67 22.26 1.78 -10.94
CA ILE A 67 20.82 1.57 -11.10
C ILE A 67 20.16 2.93 -11.38
N GLU A 68 19.87 3.19 -12.65
CA GLU A 68 19.22 4.42 -13.09
C GLU A 68 17.77 4.17 -13.53
N PRO A 69 16.78 4.98 -13.07
CA PRO A 69 15.42 4.93 -13.59
C PRO A 69 15.34 5.48 -15.01
N ASP A 70 14.48 4.89 -15.85
CA ASP A 70 14.29 5.31 -17.24
C ASP A 70 13.55 6.65 -17.38
N GLU A 71 12.87 7.07 -16.31
CA GLU A 71 12.11 8.33 -16.26
C GLU A 71 12.38 9.07 -14.95
N LYS A 72 12.06 10.37 -14.92
CA LYS A 72 12.21 11.18 -13.70
C LYS A 72 11.40 10.57 -12.55
N PRO A 73 11.94 10.55 -11.32
CA PRO A 73 11.21 10.06 -10.17
C PRO A 73 9.88 10.81 -9.98
N ILE A 74 8.83 10.06 -9.69
CA ILE A 74 7.50 10.60 -9.38
C ILE A 74 7.24 10.53 -7.87
N TYR A 75 6.35 11.38 -7.39
CA TYR A 75 6.08 11.58 -5.96
C TYR A 75 4.60 11.32 -5.70
N GLN A 76 4.30 10.46 -4.73
CA GLN A 76 2.94 10.10 -4.39
C GLN A 76 2.16 11.30 -3.81
N SER A 77 2.84 12.19 -3.08
CA SER A 77 2.27 13.42 -2.54
C SER A 77 1.63 14.33 -3.60
N LYS A 78 2.11 14.28 -4.85
CA LYS A 78 1.54 15.03 -5.99
C LYS A 78 0.21 14.46 -6.48
N ASN A 79 -0.16 13.24 -6.07
CA ASN A 79 -1.33 12.50 -6.56
C ASN A 79 -2.43 12.32 -5.49
N ILE A 80 -2.33 12.99 -4.33
CA ILE A 80 -3.29 12.87 -3.22
C ILE A 80 -4.75 13.04 -3.68
N LYS A 81 -5.04 14.05 -4.51
CA LYS A 81 -6.39 14.30 -5.03
C LYS A 81 -6.93 13.11 -5.84
N SER A 82 -6.07 12.48 -6.63
CA SER A 82 -6.46 11.30 -7.40
C SER A 82 -6.73 10.11 -6.49
N HIS A 83 -5.92 9.91 -5.44
CA HIS A 83 -6.14 8.83 -4.47
C HIS A 83 -7.44 9.01 -3.70
N GLN A 84 -7.72 10.25 -3.25
CA GLN A 84 -9.00 10.61 -2.61
C GLN A 84 -10.18 10.34 -3.53
N LYS A 85 -10.09 10.75 -4.80
CA LYS A 85 -11.13 10.50 -5.80
C LYS A 85 -11.40 9.00 -5.95
N GLU A 86 -10.38 8.17 -6.08
CA GLU A 86 -10.59 6.72 -6.23
C GLU A 86 -11.17 6.08 -4.96
N ALA A 87 -10.78 6.53 -3.77
CA ALA A 87 -11.40 6.05 -2.53
C ALA A 87 -12.89 6.43 -2.45
N LEU A 88 -13.26 7.63 -2.89
CA LEU A 88 -14.66 8.08 -2.97
C LEU A 88 -15.43 7.30 -4.05
N ASN A 89 -14.85 7.01 -5.21
CA ASN A 89 -15.47 6.14 -6.22
C ASN A 89 -15.76 4.74 -5.66
N LEU A 90 -14.86 4.19 -4.86
CA LEU A 90 -15.08 2.90 -4.19
C LEU A 90 -16.20 2.97 -3.15
N LEU A 91 -16.30 4.09 -2.42
CA LEU A 91 -17.40 4.34 -1.48
C LEU A 91 -18.74 4.43 -2.21
N GLU A 92 -18.83 5.23 -3.28
CA GLU A 92 -20.04 5.39 -4.09
C GLU A 92 -20.48 4.07 -4.75
N SER A 93 -19.54 3.25 -5.20
CA SER A 93 -19.82 1.93 -5.80
C SER A 93 -20.09 0.81 -4.78
N GLY A 94 -20.16 1.12 -3.49
CA GLY A 94 -20.41 0.15 -2.42
C GLY A 94 -19.28 -0.85 -2.17
N LYS A 95 -18.09 -0.61 -2.75
CA LYS A 95 -16.86 -1.39 -2.56
C LYS A 95 -16.02 -0.90 -1.38
N ALA A 96 -16.44 0.19 -0.76
CA ALA A 96 -15.89 0.73 0.47
C ALA A 96 -17.03 1.29 1.32
N TYR A 97 -16.75 1.57 2.59
CA TYR A 97 -17.72 2.18 3.51
C TYR A 97 -17.02 3.13 4.49
N SER A 98 -17.78 4.09 5.00
CA SER A 98 -17.31 5.03 6.02
C SER A 98 -17.31 4.37 7.40
N CYS A 99 -16.28 4.67 8.19
CA CYS A 99 -16.13 4.16 9.55
C CYS A 99 -15.74 5.31 10.49
N ASP A 100 -16.52 5.47 11.55
CA ASP A 100 -16.30 6.45 12.63
C ASP A 100 -15.73 5.83 13.91
N CYS A 101 -15.23 4.57 13.86
CA CYS A 101 -14.64 3.93 15.03
C CYS A 101 -13.46 4.74 15.57
N SER A 102 -13.50 5.06 16.87
CA SER A 102 -12.41 5.75 17.55
C SER A 102 -11.20 4.82 17.75
N PRO A 103 -9.99 5.37 17.94
CA PRO A 103 -8.81 4.58 18.29
C PRO A 103 -9.01 3.71 19.53
N GLU A 104 -9.73 4.21 20.54
CA GLU A 104 -10.06 3.50 21.79
C GLU A 104 -10.94 2.28 21.50
N GLN A 105 -11.99 2.45 20.70
CA GLN A 105 -12.87 1.34 20.29
C GLN A 105 -12.10 0.25 19.54
N LEU A 106 -11.16 0.65 18.66
CA LEU A 106 -10.30 -0.28 17.94
C LEU A 106 -9.31 -1.01 18.88
N SER A 107 -8.79 -0.31 19.90
CA SER A 107 -7.92 -0.92 20.91
C SER A 107 -8.68 -1.95 21.75
N GLU A 108 -9.86 -1.60 22.28
CA GLU A 108 -10.69 -2.52 23.05
C GLU A 108 -11.09 -3.75 22.24
N MET A 109 -11.44 -3.56 20.96
CA MET A 109 -11.75 -4.66 20.04
C MET A 109 -10.56 -5.61 19.91
N ARG A 110 -9.36 -5.06 19.69
CA ARG A 110 -8.12 -5.82 19.57
C ARG A 110 -7.81 -6.59 20.85
N GLU A 111 -7.92 -5.95 22.01
CA GLU A 111 -7.67 -6.58 23.31
C GLU A 111 -8.64 -7.74 23.59
N LYS A 112 -9.94 -7.55 23.27
CA LYS A 112 -10.95 -8.61 23.39
C LYS A 112 -10.61 -9.81 22.49
N GLN A 113 -10.19 -9.58 21.25
CA GLN A 113 -9.77 -10.65 20.34
C GLN A 113 -8.55 -11.39 20.86
N ILE A 114 -7.52 -10.68 21.32
CA ILE A 114 -6.31 -11.28 21.90
C ILE A 114 -6.65 -12.13 23.13
N LYS A 115 -7.46 -11.60 24.05
CA LYS A 115 -7.91 -12.33 25.26
C LYS A 115 -8.64 -13.62 24.92
N ASN A 116 -9.38 -13.63 23.81
CA ASN A 116 -10.10 -14.78 23.29
C ASN A 116 -9.26 -15.67 22.35
N LYS A 117 -7.94 -15.43 22.22
CA LYS A 117 -7.03 -16.14 21.31
C LYS A 117 -7.47 -16.11 19.84
N LEU A 118 -8.17 -15.06 19.44
CA LEU A 118 -8.56 -14.80 18.07
C LEU A 118 -7.47 -13.98 17.37
N GLN A 119 -7.36 -14.14 16.05
CA GLN A 119 -6.51 -13.27 15.23
C GLN A 119 -7.01 -11.83 15.35
N PRO A 120 -6.15 -10.86 15.74
CA PRO A 120 -6.59 -9.48 15.87
C PRO A 120 -6.87 -8.86 14.51
N LYS A 121 -8.09 -8.36 14.32
CA LYS A 121 -8.55 -7.75 13.08
C LYS A 121 -9.71 -6.78 13.30
N TYR A 122 -9.95 -5.89 12.34
CA TYR A 122 -11.21 -5.14 12.34
C TYR A 122 -12.40 -6.09 12.13
N ASP A 123 -13.40 -6.01 13.01
CA ASP A 123 -14.55 -6.94 13.04
C ASP A 123 -15.69 -6.54 12.11
N GLY A 124 -15.57 -5.41 11.41
CA GLY A 124 -16.64 -4.90 10.54
C GLY A 124 -17.72 -4.10 11.27
N LEU A 125 -17.47 -3.58 12.49
CA LEU A 125 -18.45 -2.87 13.31
C LEU A 125 -19.34 -1.87 12.55
N ASN A 126 -18.79 -1.15 11.57
CA ASN A 126 -19.51 -0.14 10.78
C ASN A 126 -19.83 -0.55 9.34
N ARG A 127 -19.49 -1.78 8.96
CA ARG A 127 -19.54 -2.27 7.57
C ARG A 127 -20.91 -2.15 6.90
N GLU A 128 -21.97 -2.43 7.66
CA GLU A 128 -23.36 -2.43 7.17
C GLU A 128 -24.20 -1.28 7.76
N LYS A 129 -23.56 -0.35 8.48
CA LYS A 129 -24.27 0.76 9.15
C LYS A 129 -24.61 1.95 8.23
N ASN A 130 -24.15 1.93 6.98
CA ASN A 130 -24.39 2.98 5.99
C ASN A 130 -24.13 4.40 6.52
N ILE A 131 -23.03 4.57 7.25
CA ILE A 131 -22.64 5.86 7.82
C ILE A 131 -22.26 6.81 6.68
N SER A 132 -22.85 8.01 6.66
CA SER A 132 -22.44 9.05 5.72
C SER A 132 -20.99 9.47 6.00
N HIS A 133 -20.19 9.56 4.93
CA HIS A 133 -18.81 10.03 5.07
C HIS A 133 -18.77 11.53 5.42
N LYS A 134 -17.96 11.88 6.42
CA LYS A 134 -17.72 13.24 6.90
C LYS A 134 -16.30 13.33 7.45
N GLU A 135 -15.83 14.55 7.68
CA GLU A 135 -14.53 14.80 8.31
C GLU A 135 -14.39 14.05 9.64
N GLY A 136 -13.24 13.42 9.85
CA GLY A 136 -12.96 12.55 10.99
C GLY A 136 -13.31 11.08 10.78
N ASN A 137 -14.10 10.73 9.77
CA ASN A 137 -14.34 9.33 9.40
C ASN A 137 -13.25 8.83 8.46
N VAL A 138 -12.88 7.55 8.62
CA VAL A 138 -12.03 6.85 7.65
C VAL A 138 -12.88 6.12 6.61
N ILE A 139 -12.34 5.89 5.42
CA ILE A 139 -12.94 4.99 4.43
C ILE A 139 -12.22 3.65 4.49
N ARG A 140 -12.98 2.56 4.67
CA ARG A 140 -12.47 1.18 4.68
C ARG A 140 -12.85 0.46 3.40
N PHE A 141 -11.94 -0.34 2.87
CA PHE A 141 -12.25 -1.25 1.76
C PHE A 141 -13.21 -2.35 2.23
N LYS A 142 -14.24 -2.64 1.45
CA LYS A 142 -15.28 -3.63 1.78
C LYS A 142 -14.85 -5.00 1.25
N MET A 143 -13.93 -5.69 1.94
CA MET A 143 -13.43 -7.01 1.52
C MET A 143 -14.56 -8.05 1.48
N PRO A 144 -14.55 -9.01 0.53
CA PRO A 144 -15.40 -10.18 0.59
C PRO A 144 -15.17 -10.96 1.89
N GLN A 145 -16.22 -11.49 2.51
CA GLN A 145 -16.12 -12.22 3.79
C GLN A 145 -15.92 -13.73 3.63
N SER A 146 -16.19 -14.25 2.42
CA SER A 146 -16.09 -15.67 2.09
C SER A 146 -15.40 -15.86 0.73
N GLY A 147 -15.07 -17.11 0.42
CA GLY A 147 -14.29 -17.46 -0.76
C GLY A 147 -12.79 -17.22 -0.57
N LYS A 148 -12.06 -17.20 -1.67
CA LYS A 148 -10.60 -17.13 -1.68
C LYS A 148 -10.10 -16.06 -2.64
N THR A 149 -8.99 -15.42 -2.27
CA THR A 149 -8.20 -14.60 -3.17
C THR A 149 -7.01 -15.43 -3.65
N VAL A 150 -6.89 -15.61 -4.96
CA VAL A 150 -5.87 -16.48 -5.57
C VAL A 150 -5.07 -15.68 -6.60
N PHE A 151 -3.75 -15.84 -6.59
CA PHE A 151 -2.87 -15.26 -7.60
C PHE A 151 -1.60 -16.10 -7.77
N GLU A 152 -0.98 -16.00 -8.94
CA GLU A 152 0.30 -16.65 -9.23
C GLU A 152 1.44 -15.68 -8.91
N ASP A 153 2.23 -15.99 -7.89
CA ASP A 153 3.45 -15.27 -7.57
C ASP A 153 4.63 -15.83 -8.39
N LYS A 154 5.44 -14.94 -8.98
CA LYS A 154 6.55 -15.37 -9.85
C LYS A 154 7.67 -16.12 -9.12
N ILE A 155 7.73 -16.05 -7.79
CA ILE A 155 8.76 -16.69 -6.97
C ILE A 155 8.18 -17.86 -6.18
N LEU A 156 7.04 -17.64 -5.52
CA LEU A 156 6.41 -18.63 -4.62
C LEU A 156 5.40 -19.54 -5.33
N GLY A 157 5.04 -19.24 -6.59
CA GLY A 157 4.03 -19.97 -7.34
C GLY A 157 2.61 -19.61 -6.91
N PRO A 158 1.64 -20.54 -6.97
CA PRO A 158 0.25 -20.25 -6.65
C PRO A 158 0.04 -19.94 -5.17
N ILE A 159 -0.46 -18.74 -4.89
CA ILE A 159 -0.84 -18.29 -3.54
C ILE A 159 -2.36 -18.23 -3.45
N THR A 160 -2.89 -18.78 -2.35
CA THR A 160 -4.31 -18.75 -2.02
C THR A 160 -4.49 -18.27 -0.58
N VAL A 161 -5.32 -17.25 -0.40
CA VAL A 161 -5.68 -16.71 0.92
C VAL A 161 -7.19 -16.79 1.10
N GLU A 162 -7.64 -17.31 2.23
CA GLU A 162 -9.07 -17.32 2.57
C GLU A 162 -9.51 -15.89 2.88
N ASN A 163 -10.59 -15.42 2.24
CA ASN A 163 -11.00 -14.01 2.38
C ASN A 163 -11.37 -13.62 3.81
N LYS A 164 -11.75 -14.59 4.66
CA LYS A 164 -11.99 -14.38 6.10
C LYS A 164 -10.73 -13.95 6.88
N GLU A 165 -9.54 -14.17 6.34
CA GLU A 165 -8.26 -13.77 6.94
C GLU A 165 -7.86 -12.35 6.55
N LEU A 166 -8.58 -11.74 5.60
CA LEU A 166 -8.34 -10.39 5.11
C LEU A 166 -9.28 -9.40 5.80
N ASP A 167 -8.72 -8.26 6.19
CA ASP A 167 -9.43 -7.22 6.92
C ASP A 167 -9.98 -6.15 5.99
N ASP A 168 -11.04 -5.48 6.43
CA ASP A 168 -11.49 -4.22 5.84
C ASP A 168 -10.51 -3.08 6.21
N PHE A 169 -9.39 -3.01 5.49
CA PHE A 169 -8.32 -2.04 5.74
C PHE A 169 -8.72 -0.62 5.35
N ILE A 170 -8.10 0.36 6.00
CA ILE A 170 -8.32 1.79 5.71
C ILE A 170 -7.66 2.13 4.37
N ILE A 171 -8.42 2.78 3.48
CA ILE A 171 -7.94 3.30 2.19
C ILE A 171 -7.91 4.83 2.14
N LEU A 172 -8.63 5.52 3.04
CA LEU A 172 -8.57 6.96 3.21
C LEU A 172 -8.73 7.34 4.69
N ARG A 173 -7.92 8.29 5.16
CA ARG A 173 -7.98 8.88 6.52
C ARG A 173 -8.50 10.31 6.46
#